data_AF-A0A1W2LZA9-F1
#
_entry.id   AF-A0A1W2LZA9-F1
#
_cell.length_a   1.000
_cell.length_b   1.000
_cell.length_c   1.000
_cell.angle_alpha   90.00
_cell.angle_beta   90.00
_cell.angle_gamma   90.00
#
_symmetry.space_group_name_H-M   'P 1'
#
loop_
_entity.id
_entity.type
_entity.pdbx_description
1 polymer ?
#
loop_
_entity_poly.entity_id
_entity_poly.type
_entity_poly.pdbx_seq_one_letter_code
_entity_poly.pdbx_strand_id
1 'polypeptide(L)'
;MSADDGVSMDGDDVVDMYPADTAQQMTVIDAEGVHLSTSWTGIEGTLAAPNTFGHELLGAVFNERTREADASIRQAAPAAPRYYRDIAEAGRLLVKAYEARDAEAANDILIQLS
;
A
#
# COMPACT_ATOMS: atom_id res chain seq x y z
N MET A 1 -13.32 1.86 -24.03
CA MET A 1 -13.17 1.18 -22.73
C MET A 1 -14.11 -0.01 -22.81
N SER A 2 -13.54 -1.21 -22.91
CA SER A 2 -14.28 -2.46 -23.01
C SER A 2 -14.84 -2.81 -21.63
N ALA A 3 -16.01 -3.43 -21.59
CA ALA A 3 -16.75 -3.77 -20.38
C ALA A 3 -16.18 -5.00 -19.64
N ASP A 4 -14.86 -5.11 -19.54
CA ASP A 4 -14.17 -6.36 -19.15
C ASP A 4 -13.06 -6.17 -18.10
N ASP A 5 -13.04 -5.01 -17.43
CA ASP A 5 -12.03 -4.68 -16.39
C ASP A 5 -12.62 -4.77 -14.96
N GLY A 6 -13.70 -5.53 -14.77
CA GLY A 6 -14.24 -5.91 -13.46
C GLY A 6 -13.83 -7.33 -13.12
N VAL A 7 -13.24 -7.54 -11.93
CA VAL A 7 -12.75 -8.83 -11.43
C VAL A 7 -13.93 -9.76 -11.06
N SER A 8 -14.82 -10.07 -12.02
CA SER A 8 -15.89 -11.05 -11.89
C SER A 8 -15.49 -12.29 -12.70
N MET A 9 -15.27 -13.40 -12.01
CA MET A 9 -14.98 -14.71 -12.58
C MET A 9 -16.26 -15.49 -12.95
N ASP A 10 -17.42 -15.12 -12.38
CA ASP A 10 -18.71 -15.79 -12.64
C ASP A 10 -19.73 -14.96 -13.45
N GLY A 11 -19.42 -13.70 -13.76
CA GLY A 11 -20.23 -12.83 -14.62
C GLY A 11 -21.38 -12.12 -13.89
N ASP A 12 -21.31 -11.98 -12.57
CA ASP A 12 -22.30 -11.30 -11.73
C ASP A 12 -22.06 -9.79 -11.51
N ASP A 13 -21.04 -9.22 -12.16
CA ASP A 13 -20.58 -7.82 -11.99
C ASP A 13 -20.13 -7.47 -10.55
N VAL A 14 -19.75 -8.47 -9.74
CA VAL A 14 -19.15 -8.31 -8.42
C VAL A 14 -17.68 -8.71 -8.46
N VAL A 15 -16.87 -8.10 -7.58
CA VAL A 15 -15.49 -8.53 -7.40
C VAL A 15 -15.49 -9.89 -6.70
N ASP A 16 -15.16 -10.94 -7.43
CA ASP A 16 -14.95 -12.27 -6.88
C ASP A 16 -13.67 -12.28 -6.05
N MET A 17 -13.83 -12.50 -4.74
CA MET A 17 -12.70 -12.63 -3.82
C MET A 17 -12.93 -13.79 -2.86
N TYR A 18 -11.86 -14.49 -2.51
CA TYR A 18 -11.86 -15.37 -1.34
C TYR A 18 -11.58 -14.52 -0.09
N PRO A 19 -12.56 -14.29 0.81
CA PRO A 19 -12.43 -13.32 1.90
C PRO A 19 -11.26 -13.62 2.83
N ALA A 20 -11.08 -14.90 3.20
CA ALA A 20 -10.01 -15.35 4.07
C ALA A 20 -8.61 -15.14 3.46
N ASP A 21 -8.43 -15.55 2.21
CA ASP A 21 -7.15 -15.40 1.51
C ASP A 21 -6.83 -13.92 1.28
N THR A 22 -7.83 -13.13 0.89
CA THR A 22 -7.67 -11.69 0.67
C THR A 22 -7.29 -10.98 1.97
N ALA A 23 -7.96 -11.30 3.08
CA ALA A 23 -7.62 -10.75 4.40
C ALA A 23 -6.20 -11.14 4.84
N GLN A 24 -5.78 -12.38 4.57
CA GLN A 24 -4.42 -12.83 4.85
C GLN A 24 -3.39 -12.05 4.02
N GLN A 25 -3.63 -11.85 2.72
CA GLN A 25 -2.75 -11.06 1.85
C GLN A 25 -2.66 -9.60 2.32
N MET A 26 -3.78 -8.98 2.70
CA MET A 26 -3.76 -7.61 3.22
C MET A 26 -2.97 -7.50 4.53
N THR A 27 -2.98 -8.54 5.36
CA THR A 27 -2.13 -8.61 6.57
C THR A 27 -0.65 -8.64 6.22
N VAL A 28 -0.27 -9.40 5.19
CA VAL A 28 1.13 -9.45 4.70
C VAL A 28 1.55 -8.09 4.14
N ILE A 29 0.71 -7.45 3.31
CA ILE A 29 1.01 -6.14 2.73
C ILE A 29 1.19 -5.06 3.82
N ASP A 30 0.32 -5.04 4.84
CA ASP A 30 0.44 -4.13 5.98
C ASP A 30 1.74 -4.36 6.75
N ALA A 31 2.10 -5.62 6.99
CA ALA A 31 3.35 -6.00 7.65
C ALA A 31 4.59 -5.56 6.86
N GLU A 32 4.59 -5.72 5.53
CA GLU A 32 5.67 -5.21 4.68
C GLU A 32 5.77 -3.69 4.71
N GLY A 33 4.63 -2.98 4.74
CA GLY A 33 4.61 -1.53 4.94
C GLY A 33 5.25 -1.12 6.27
N VAL A 34 4.96 -1.83 7.37
CA VAL A 34 5.59 -1.58 8.67
C VAL A 34 7.08 -1.88 8.65
N HIS A 35 7.49 -2.98 8.01
CA HIS A 35 8.88 -3.38 7.89
C HIS A 35 9.70 -2.36 7.07
N LEU A 36 9.16 -1.89 5.95
CA LEU A 36 9.76 -0.83 5.13
C LEU A 36 9.88 0.48 5.91
N SER A 37 8.84 0.89 6.64
CA SER A 37 8.87 2.10 7.47
C SER A 37 9.96 2.02 8.55
N THR A 38 10.09 0.87 9.20
CA THR A 38 11.10 0.62 10.24
C THR A 38 12.51 0.67 9.65
N SER A 39 12.72 -0.02 8.54
CA SER A 39 14.00 -0.06 7.83
C SER A 39 14.42 1.33 7.37
N TRP A 40 13.48 2.11 6.82
CA TRP A 40 13.75 3.47 6.40
C TRP A 40 14.14 4.38 7.56
N THR A 41 13.43 4.31 8.69
CA THR A 41 13.73 5.12 9.88
C THR A 41 15.16 4.88 10.37
N GLY A 42 15.61 3.63 10.32
CA GLY A 42 17.00 3.27 10.65
C GLY A 42 18.01 3.89 9.68
N ILE A 43 17.73 3.85 8.38
CA ILE A 43 18.59 4.44 7.34
C ILE A 43 18.63 5.97 7.47
N GLU A 44 17.48 6.62 7.63
CA GLU A 44 17.39 8.08 7.74
C GLU A 44 18.21 8.63 8.90
N GLY A 45 18.18 7.96 10.05
CA GLY A 45 19.00 8.35 11.21
C GLY A 45 20.51 8.28 10.95
N THR A 46 20.94 7.55 9.92
CA THR A 46 22.36 7.42 9.52
C THR A 46 22.74 8.27 8.31
N LEU A 47 21.76 8.75 7.54
CA LEU A 47 22.01 9.59 6.37
C LEU A 47 22.44 10.98 6.81
N ALA A 48 23.64 11.37 6.39
CA ALA A 48 24.16 12.70 6.65
C ALA A 48 23.19 13.76 6.08
N ALA A 49 22.98 14.86 6.81
CA ALA A 49 22.05 15.91 6.38
C ALA A 49 22.53 16.57 5.07
N PRO A 50 21.63 17.15 4.26
CA PRO A 50 22.04 17.88 3.07
C PRO A 50 23.15 18.89 3.39
N ASN A 51 24.15 18.98 2.51
CA ASN A 51 25.31 19.88 2.65
C ASN A 51 26.32 19.53 3.76
N THR A 52 26.33 18.29 4.27
CA THR A 52 27.30 17.87 5.29
C THR A 52 28.63 17.37 4.74
N PHE A 53 28.73 16.98 3.46
CA PHE A 53 29.97 16.45 2.91
C PHE A 53 30.90 17.57 2.43
N GLY A 54 31.97 17.83 3.18
CA GLY A 54 33.09 18.69 2.79
C GLY A 54 32.73 20.16 2.59
N HIS A 55 33.43 21.06 3.28
CA HIS A 55 33.23 22.51 3.10
C HIS A 55 34.12 23.12 2.02
N GLU A 56 35.02 22.33 1.45
CA GLU A 56 35.90 22.72 0.36
C GLU A 56 35.26 22.44 -1.01
N LEU A 57 35.90 22.90 -2.09
CA LEU A 57 35.38 22.88 -3.46
C LEU A 57 34.80 21.52 -3.87
N LEU A 58 35.47 20.42 -3.52
CA LEU A 58 35.00 19.06 -3.84
C LEU A 58 33.72 18.67 -3.10
N GLY A 59 33.60 19.07 -1.83
CA GLY A 59 32.39 18.82 -1.05
C GLY A 59 31.21 19.66 -1.52
N ALA A 60 31.45 20.94 -1.85
CA ALA A 60 30.43 21.80 -2.44
C ALA A 60 29.90 21.23 -3.78
N VAL A 61 30.79 20.77 -4.66
CA VAL A 61 30.39 20.15 -5.94
C VAL A 61 29.66 18.82 -5.72
N PHE A 62 30.09 18.01 -4.75
CA PHE A 62 29.40 16.77 -4.41
C PHE A 62 27.98 17.04 -3.93
N ASN A 63 27.80 17.93 -2.94
CA ASN A 63 26.50 18.27 -2.38
C ASN A 63 25.54 18.83 -3.44
N GLU A 64 26.03 19.70 -4.32
CA GLU A 64 25.20 20.24 -5.41
C GLU A 64 24.74 19.14 -6.36
N ARG A 65 25.64 18.21 -6.73
CA ARG A 65 25.31 17.10 -7.64
C ARG A 65 24.36 16.07 -7.03
N THR A 66 24.37 15.89 -5.71
CA THR A 66 23.54 14.87 -5.04
C THR A 66 22.26 15.42 -4.46
N ARG A 67 22.09 16.75 -4.37
CA ARG A 67 20.94 17.42 -3.75
C ARG A 67 19.58 16.89 -4.20
N GLU A 68 19.37 16.72 -5.51
CA GLU A 68 18.07 16.26 -6.04
C GLU A 68 17.79 14.80 -5.70
N ALA A 69 18.81 13.94 -5.74
CA ALA A 69 18.69 12.56 -5.33
C ALA A 69 18.38 12.45 -3.83
N ASP A 70 19.07 13.23 -2.99
CA ASP A 70 18.84 13.26 -1.54
C ASP A 70 17.41 13.71 -1.22
N ALA A 71 16.92 14.75 -1.90
CA ALA A 71 15.55 15.22 -1.77
C ALA A 71 14.52 14.17 -2.19
N SER A 72 14.73 13.52 -3.35
CA SER A 72 13.83 12.48 -3.86
C SER A 72 13.75 11.28 -2.92
N ILE A 73 14.89 10.84 -2.37
CA ILE A 73 14.95 9.73 -1.43
C ILE A 73 14.18 10.08 -0.16
N ARG A 74 14.44 11.25 0.43
CA ARG A 74 13.77 11.71 1.66
C ARG A 74 12.27 11.92 1.47
N GLN A 75 11.80 12.21 0.26
CA GLN A 75 10.37 12.30 -0.06
C GLN A 75 9.71 10.93 -0.26
N ALA A 76 10.35 10.03 -1.03
CA ALA A 76 9.79 8.72 -1.36
C ALA A 76 9.71 7.81 -0.14
N ALA A 77 10.70 7.94 0.74
CA ALA A 77 10.88 7.15 1.91
C ALA A 77 9.69 7.04 2.90
N PRO A 78 9.05 8.14 3.34
CA PRO A 78 7.83 8.06 4.15
C PRO A 78 6.59 7.71 3.32
N ALA A 79 6.61 8.00 2.01
CA ALA A 79 5.45 7.80 1.14
C ALA A 79 5.26 6.33 0.73
N ALA A 80 6.33 5.64 0.36
CA ALA A 80 6.26 4.25 -0.11
C ALA A 80 5.66 3.30 0.93
N PRO A 81 6.13 3.25 2.19
CA PRO A 81 5.53 2.40 3.23
C PRO A 81 4.05 2.70 3.47
N ARG A 82 3.66 3.98 3.36
CA ARG A 82 2.27 4.40 3.53
C ARG A 82 1.37 3.82 2.44
N TYR A 83 1.81 3.79 1.18
CA TYR A 83 1.02 3.20 0.09
C TYR A 83 0.67 1.72 0.35
N TYR A 84 1.61 0.93 0.88
CA TYR A 84 1.33 -0.47 1.24
C TYR A 84 0.22 -0.55 2.28
N ARG A 85 0.30 0.28 3.32
CA ARG A 85 -0.69 0.30 4.41
C ARG A 85 -2.06 0.78 3.95
N ASP A 86 -2.09 1.82 3.12
CA ASP A 86 -3.33 2.36 2.55
C ASP A 86 -4.03 1.31 1.65
N ILE A 87 -3.26 0.56 0.84
CA ILE A 87 -3.78 -0.56 0.03
C ILE A 87 -4.32 -1.68 0.94
N ALA A 88 -3.57 -2.05 1.98
CA ALA A 88 -4.01 -3.08 2.92
C ALA A 88 -5.30 -2.70 3.66
N GLU A 89 -5.45 -1.43 4.06
CA GLU A 89 -6.68 -0.91 4.65
C GLU A 89 -7.84 -0.95 3.67
N ALA A 90 -7.63 -0.47 2.44
CA ALA A 90 -8.66 -0.51 1.39
C ALA A 90 -9.12 -1.94 1.10
N GLY A 91 -8.19 -2.91 1.01
CA GLY A 91 -8.53 -4.31 0.82
C GLY A 91 -9.29 -4.92 2.01
N ARG A 92 -8.94 -4.57 3.24
CA ARG A 92 -9.70 -4.98 4.44
C ARG A 92 -11.12 -4.43 4.46
N LEU A 93 -11.32 -3.19 3.99
CA LEU A 93 -12.65 -2.60 3.86
C LEU A 93 -13.46 -3.29 2.76
N LEU A 94 -12.81 -3.64 1.64
CA LEU A 94 -13.44 -4.35 0.55
C LEU A 94 -13.92 -5.74 0.98
N VAL A 95 -13.13 -6.50 1.74
CA VAL A 95 -13.54 -7.81 2.30
C VAL A 95 -14.79 -7.67 3.17
N LYS A 96 -14.82 -6.67 4.06
CA LYS A 96 -16.00 -6.42 4.91
C LYS A 96 -17.25 -6.10 4.11
N ALA A 97 -17.11 -5.31 3.05
CA ALA A 97 -18.22 -4.96 2.17
C ALA A 97 -18.73 -6.19 1.40
N TYR A 98 -17.82 -7.05 0.96
CA TYR A 98 -18.15 -8.31 0.28
C TYR A 98 -18.94 -9.24 1.21
N GLU A 99 -18.44 -9.50 2.43
CA GLU A 99 -19.11 -10.37 3.41
C GLU A 99 -20.49 -9.84 3.83
N ALA A 100 -20.65 -8.52 3.96
CA ALA A 100 -21.94 -7.92 4.28
C ALA A 100 -22.97 -8.16 3.17
N ARG A 101 -22.57 -8.01 1.91
CA ARG A 101 -23.44 -8.24 0.75
C ARG A 101 -23.82 -9.71 0.59
N ASP A 102 -22.87 -10.62 0.82
CA ASP A 102 -23.12 -12.07 0.80
C ASP A 102 -24.13 -12.48 1.89
N ALA A 103 -24.00 -11.92 3.10
CA ALA A 103 -24.95 -12.15 4.19
C ALA A 103 -26.36 -11.62 3.89
N GLU A 104 -26.47 -10.44 3.26
CA GLU A 104 -27.75 -9.89 2.80
C GLU A 104 -28.42 -10.81 1.77
N ALA A 105 -27.66 -11.27 0.76
CA ALA A 105 -28.17 -12.19 -0.25
C ALA A 105 -28.63 -13.54 0.34
N ALA A 106 -27.86 -14.11 1.27
CA ALA A 106 -28.23 -15.35 1.95
C ALA A 106 -29.52 -15.21 2.77
N ASN A 107 -29.72 -14.06 3.44
CA ASN A 107 -30.93 -13.78 4.21
C ASN A 107 -32.16 -13.62 3.30
N ASP A 108 -32.04 -12.94 2.17
CA ASP A 108 -33.13 -12.80 1.20
C ASP A 108 -33.57 -14.14 0.61
N ILE A 109 -32.62 -15.05 0.32
CA ILE A 109 -32.92 -16.42 -0.12
C ILE A 109 -33.68 -17.19 0.98
N LEU A 110 -33.27 -17.08 2.24
CA LEU A 110 -33.95 -17.73 3.37
C LEU A 110 -35.41 -17.27 3.52
N ILE A 111 -35.68 -15.98 3.35
CA ILE A 111 -37.04 -15.42 3.40
C ILE A 111 -37.92 -15.93 2.24
N GLN A 112 -37.34 -16.10 1.04
CA GLN A 112 -38.09 -16.62 -0.11
C GLN A 112 -38.43 -18.11 0.02
N LEU A 113 -37.69 -18.86 0.84
CA LEU A 113 -37.88 -20.28 1.08
C LEU A 113 -38.77 -20.62 2.29
N SER A 114 -39.13 -19.61 3.11
CA SER A 114 -40.01 -19.72 4.28
C SER A 114 -41.46 -19.39 3.99
#